data_AF-A0A7C6A8I4-F1
#
_entry.id   AF-A0A7C6A8I4-F1
#
_cell.length_a   1.000
_cell.length_b   1.000
_cell.length_c   1.000
_cell.angle_alpha   90.00
_cell.angle_beta   90.00
_cell.angle_gamma   90.00
#
_symmetry.space_group_name_H-M   'P 1'
#
loop_
_entity.id
_entity.type
_entity.pdbx_description
1 polymer ?
#
loop_
_entity_poly.entity_id
_entity_poly.type
_entity_poly.pdbx_seq_one_letter_code
_entity_poly.pdbx_strand_id
1 'polypeptide(L)'
;KGKTNQEIVLVAHLCHPKPSANDNGSGSGCLLEVARTLNHLIKTKKLSRPIRSIRFLWVPEMTGTYCYLATNPKRIKRTIAGLNLDMVGQNQELCKSSFLIEELPLAIPNYASELLIRIREFLIPEVKTHSQMGGYALFRYAVSPFSGGSDHYILSDPKVGIPCPMLVQWPDIYYHTSLDTLEKVCPKSLKWVGTISATYAYFLAVAQKEEAQWLSYELVSQFKNTVIKLVQDAITNKTPETILHTKRKLALLLEQKTKALESIKKLGNIQAGQEDLRIEMEEVVEQGIARMEKICPRVSQLSQEDQWEKIAEKIVPKRIFPGPIMLRTYLSKLTKEDREKIYQLRNQYKSQLNALTPLAEYWADGKRSLRTIIDLVEIETGIRATELIVEYFRILEKLKLARLIKKEF
;
A
#
# COMPACT_ATOMS: atom_id res chain seq x y z
N LYS A 1 11.68 -20.57 -12.27
CA LYS A 1 12.16 -19.54 -13.24
C LYS A 1 11.25 -19.53 -14.46
N GLY A 2 10.76 -18.36 -14.83
CA GLY A 2 9.99 -18.13 -16.05
C GLY A 2 10.86 -17.98 -17.30
N LYS A 3 10.23 -17.63 -18.42
CA LYS A 3 10.87 -17.40 -19.74
C LYS A 3 11.39 -15.96 -19.91
N THR A 4 10.76 -14.98 -19.25
CA THR A 4 11.16 -13.58 -19.29
C THR A 4 12.11 -13.23 -18.14
N ASN A 5 12.70 -12.04 -18.21
CA ASN A 5 13.53 -11.48 -17.15
C ASN A 5 12.73 -10.84 -16.00
N GLN A 6 11.40 -10.76 -16.12
CA GLN A 6 10.53 -10.17 -15.09
C GLN A 6 10.29 -11.16 -13.95
N GLU A 7 10.04 -10.62 -12.76
CA GLU A 7 9.68 -11.44 -11.60
C GLU A 7 8.59 -10.81 -10.72
N ILE A 8 7.93 -11.68 -9.96
CA ILE A 8 7.00 -11.36 -8.88
C ILE A 8 7.66 -11.84 -7.59
N VAL A 9 7.66 -10.99 -6.57
CA VAL A 9 8.24 -11.33 -5.27
C VAL A 9 7.13 -11.52 -4.24
N LEU A 10 7.24 -12.58 -3.44
CA LEU A 10 6.48 -12.72 -2.22
C LEU A 10 7.47 -12.69 -1.06
N VAL A 11 7.17 -11.92 -0.03
CA VAL A 11 8.06 -11.70 1.10
C VAL A 11 7.30 -11.97 2.40
N ALA A 12 8.00 -12.59 3.35
CA ALA A 12 7.59 -12.74 4.73
C ALA A 12 8.84 -12.64 5.58
N HIS A 13 8.74 -12.09 6.78
CA HIS A 13 9.91 -11.95 7.64
C HIS A 13 10.13 -13.16 8.54
N LEU A 14 11.38 -13.35 8.97
CA LEU A 14 11.85 -14.47 9.82
C LEU A 14 12.93 -13.99 10.82
N CYS A 15 12.53 -13.25 11.85
CA CYS A 15 13.46 -12.65 12.84
C CYS A 15 12.99 -12.67 14.30
N HIS A 16 11.72 -12.90 14.60
CA HIS A 16 11.24 -12.87 15.99
C HIS A 16 11.54 -14.16 16.77
N PRO A 17 11.90 -14.08 18.07
CA PRO A 17 12.23 -15.24 18.89
C PRO A 17 10.98 -16.05 19.29
N LYS A 18 11.13 -17.35 19.55
CA LYS A 18 10.05 -18.20 20.05
C LYS A 18 9.32 -17.55 21.26
N PRO A 19 7.97 -17.52 21.31
CA PRO A 19 7.04 -18.32 20.52
C PRO A 19 6.59 -17.73 19.18
N SER A 20 6.45 -16.40 19.04
CA SER A 20 6.26 -15.65 17.79
C SER A 20 5.55 -16.38 16.65
N ALA A 21 4.40 -16.99 16.98
CA ALA A 21 3.71 -17.90 16.08
C ALA A 21 2.97 -17.15 14.97
N ASN A 22 2.35 -16.01 15.26
CA ASN A 22 1.75 -15.15 14.24
C ASN A 22 2.76 -14.14 13.72
N ASP A 23 3.39 -13.36 14.60
CA ASP A 23 4.49 -12.47 14.28
C ASP A 23 5.82 -13.17 14.63
N ASN A 24 6.42 -13.93 13.71
CA ASN A 24 6.17 -13.93 12.26
C ASN A 24 6.02 -15.32 11.64
N GLY A 25 5.99 -16.36 12.48
CA GLY A 25 5.99 -17.75 12.03
C GLY A 25 4.88 -18.07 11.04
N SER A 26 3.71 -17.44 11.18
CA SER A 26 2.55 -17.67 10.32
C SER A 26 2.76 -17.21 8.88
N GLY A 27 3.34 -16.03 8.68
CA GLY A 27 3.68 -15.49 7.36
C GLY A 27 4.74 -16.35 6.67
N SER A 28 5.82 -16.61 7.41
CA SER A 28 6.93 -17.44 6.94
C SER A 28 6.50 -18.87 6.57
N GLY A 29 5.71 -19.53 7.42
CA GLY A 29 5.18 -20.87 7.19
C GLY A 29 4.18 -20.93 6.04
N CYS A 30 3.28 -19.94 5.95
CA CYS A 30 2.34 -19.83 4.84
C CYS A 30 3.08 -19.67 3.51
N LEU A 31 4.09 -18.78 3.46
CA LEU A 31 4.89 -18.54 2.26
C LEU A 31 5.63 -19.79 1.78
N LEU A 32 6.13 -20.62 2.70
CA LEU A 32 6.77 -21.89 2.38
C LEU A 32 5.79 -22.87 1.73
N GLU A 33 4.57 -22.95 2.29
CA GLU A 33 3.51 -23.82 1.76
C GLU A 33 3.03 -23.37 0.37
N VAL A 34 2.94 -22.05 0.14
CA VAL A 34 2.68 -21.47 -1.20
C VAL A 34 3.76 -21.90 -2.19
N ALA A 35 5.04 -21.77 -1.82
CA ALA A 35 6.15 -22.17 -2.67
C ALA A 35 6.13 -23.67 -3.00
N ARG A 36 5.85 -24.51 -1.99
CA ARG A 36 5.73 -25.97 -2.16
C ARG A 36 4.58 -26.33 -3.09
N THR A 37 3.42 -25.72 -2.90
CA THR A 37 2.20 -25.97 -3.68
C THR A 37 2.38 -25.56 -5.15
N LEU A 38 2.84 -24.35 -5.43
CA LEU A 38 3.07 -23.90 -6.80
C LEU A 38 4.11 -24.77 -7.51
N ASN A 39 5.21 -25.12 -6.83
CA ASN A 39 6.23 -26.00 -7.38
C ASN A 39 5.68 -27.39 -7.71
N HIS A 40 4.87 -27.97 -6.81
CA HIS A 40 4.22 -29.27 -7.04
C HIS A 40 3.28 -29.23 -8.25
N LEU A 41 2.39 -28.23 -8.33
CA LEU A 41 1.41 -28.11 -9.41
C LEU A 41 2.08 -27.89 -10.78
N ILE A 42 3.16 -27.11 -10.83
CA ILE A 42 3.94 -26.88 -12.06
C ILE A 42 4.69 -28.16 -12.47
N LYS A 43 5.35 -28.86 -11.53
CA LYS A 43 6.09 -30.11 -11.82
C LYS A 43 5.18 -31.23 -12.31
N THR A 44 3.97 -31.32 -11.74
CA THR A 44 2.95 -32.31 -12.13
C THR A 44 2.12 -31.88 -13.34
N LYS A 45 2.45 -30.75 -13.98
CA LYS A 45 1.78 -30.19 -15.17
C LYS A 45 0.30 -29.86 -14.97
N LYS A 46 -0.18 -29.75 -13.72
CA LYS A 46 -1.52 -29.22 -13.40
C LYS A 46 -1.60 -27.71 -13.62
N LEU A 47 -0.46 -27.02 -13.50
CA LEU A 47 -0.28 -25.63 -13.89
C LEU A 47 0.79 -25.55 -14.98
N SER A 48 0.58 -24.66 -15.95
CA SER A 48 1.56 -24.39 -16.99
C SER A 48 2.80 -23.71 -16.39
N ARG A 49 3.93 -23.82 -17.09
CA ARG A 49 5.15 -23.15 -16.65
C ARG A 49 4.97 -21.63 -16.80
N PRO A 50 5.16 -20.83 -15.74
CA PRO A 50 4.94 -19.39 -15.81
C PRO A 50 5.93 -18.71 -16.76
N ILE A 51 5.50 -17.60 -17.36
CA ILE A 51 6.34 -16.78 -18.24
C ILE A 51 7.25 -15.84 -17.43
N ARG A 52 6.82 -15.38 -16.25
CA ARG A 52 7.66 -14.60 -15.32
C ARG A 52 8.15 -15.48 -14.17
N SER A 53 9.22 -15.09 -13.51
CA SER A 53 9.71 -15.83 -12.34
C SER A 53 8.92 -15.46 -11.08
N ILE A 54 8.55 -16.44 -10.27
CA ILE A 54 8.04 -16.21 -8.91
C ILE A 54 9.21 -16.39 -7.94
N ARG A 55 9.41 -15.42 -7.05
CA ARG A 55 10.47 -15.41 -6.04
C ARG A 55 9.84 -15.36 -4.66
N PHE A 56 10.38 -16.19 -3.77
CA PHE A 56 10.01 -16.21 -2.36
C PHE A 56 11.19 -15.68 -1.56
N LEU A 57 10.94 -14.72 -0.66
CA LEU A 57 11.94 -14.09 0.19
C LEU A 57 11.57 -14.26 1.66
N TRP A 58 12.55 -14.70 2.44
CA TRP A 58 12.54 -14.67 3.89
C TRP A 58 13.63 -13.73 4.35
N VAL A 59 13.27 -12.71 5.12
CA VAL A 59 14.16 -11.60 5.48
C VAL A 59 14.03 -11.26 6.96
N PRO A 60 15.08 -10.71 7.60
CA PRO A 60 14.90 -10.04 8.87
C PRO A 60 14.14 -8.72 8.69
N GLU A 61 13.00 -8.57 9.35
CA GLU A 61 12.23 -7.32 9.30
C GLU A 61 12.99 -6.20 10.00
N MET A 62 13.13 -5.00 9.45
CA MET A 62 13.01 -4.59 8.04
C MET A 62 14.37 -4.61 7.32
N THR A 63 15.44 -4.85 8.10
CA THR A 63 16.83 -4.65 7.69
C THR A 63 17.24 -5.57 6.54
N GLY A 64 16.70 -6.79 6.52
CA GLY A 64 16.90 -7.76 5.46
C GLY A 64 16.38 -7.28 4.10
N THR A 65 15.24 -6.59 4.08
CA THR A 65 14.69 -6.01 2.84
C THR A 65 15.61 -4.91 2.30
N TYR A 66 16.11 -4.01 3.15
CA TYR A 66 17.12 -3.02 2.73
C TYR A 66 18.38 -3.69 2.17
N CYS A 67 18.92 -4.71 2.86
CA CYS A 67 20.11 -5.45 2.40
C CYS A 67 19.87 -6.16 1.07
N TYR A 68 18.71 -6.79 0.89
CA TYR A 68 18.33 -7.46 -0.35
C TYR A 68 18.29 -6.45 -1.51
N LEU A 69 17.65 -5.30 -1.31
CA LEU A 69 17.55 -4.27 -2.35
C LEU A 69 18.93 -3.69 -2.69
N ALA A 70 19.73 -3.34 -1.69
CA ALA A 70 21.07 -2.78 -1.88
C ALA A 70 22.01 -3.71 -2.65
N THR A 71 21.88 -5.02 -2.46
CA THR A 71 22.72 -6.04 -3.11
C THR A 71 22.16 -6.56 -4.44
N ASN A 72 20.91 -6.23 -4.79
CA ASN A 72 20.24 -6.72 -6.00
C ASN A 72 19.62 -5.62 -6.89
N PRO A 73 20.29 -4.49 -7.18
CA PRO A 73 19.68 -3.34 -7.88
C PRO A 73 19.18 -3.67 -9.29
N LYS A 74 19.85 -4.60 -10.00
CA LYS A 74 19.41 -5.04 -11.34
C LYS A 74 18.10 -5.84 -11.29
N ARG A 75 17.84 -6.53 -10.18
CA ARG A 75 16.67 -7.38 -9.99
C ARG A 75 15.44 -6.54 -9.69
N ILE A 76 15.58 -5.54 -8.81
CA ILE A 76 14.51 -4.56 -8.48
C ILE A 76 13.86 -4.01 -9.74
N LYS A 77 14.66 -3.55 -10.70
CA LYS A 77 14.17 -2.98 -11.97
C LYS A 77 13.32 -3.93 -12.82
N ARG A 78 13.36 -5.23 -12.53
CA ARG A 78 12.64 -6.29 -13.25
C ARG A 78 11.51 -6.91 -12.42
N THR A 79 11.41 -6.56 -11.14
CA THR A 79 10.33 -7.01 -10.27
C THR A 79 9.11 -6.13 -10.54
N ILE A 80 8.04 -6.73 -11.05
CA ILE A 80 6.86 -5.97 -11.51
C ILE A 80 5.78 -5.84 -10.44
N ALA A 81 5.83 -6.69 -9.42
CA ALA A 81 4.89 -6.72 -8.30
C ALA A 81 5.48 -7.47 -7.11
N GLY A 82 5.01 -7.12 -5.91
CA GLY A 82 5.31 -7.75 -4.64
C GLY A 82 4.04 -8.20 -3.91
N LEU A 83 4.17 -9.09 -2.94
CA LEU A 83 3.14 -9.36 -1.94
C LEU A 83 3.81 -9.66 -0.60
N ASN A 84 3.42 -8.93 0.45
CA ASN A 84 3.92 -9.17 1.80
C ASN A 84 2.92 -9.99 2.63
N LEU A 85 3.42 -11.01 3.32
CA LEU A 85 2.63 -11.85 4.24
C LEU A 85 3.17 -11.64 5.65
N ASP A 86 2.40 -10.91 6.47
CA ASP A 86 2.74 -10.66 7.87
C ASP A 86 1.58 -11.03 8.78
N MET A 87 1.83 -11.68 9.92
CA MET A 87 0.80 -12.05 10.91
C MET A 87 -0.46 -12.71 10.32
N VAL A 88 -0.31 -13.52 9.26
CA VAL A 88 -1.44 -14.00 8.44
C VAL A 88 -2.24 -15.15 9.07
N GLY A 89 -1.71 -15.77 10.12
CA GLY A 89 -2.22 -17.02 10.68
C GLY A 89 -3.27 -16.88 11.78
N GLN A 90 -3.59 -15.68 12.25
CA GLN A 90 -4.34 -15.52 13.49
C GLN A 90 -5.72 -16.21 13.48
N ASN A 91 -6.09 -16.75 14.65
CA ASN A 91 -7.45 -17.08 15.01
C ASN A 91 -8.15 -15.81 15.50
N GLN A 92 -9.08 -15.29 14.69
CA GLN A 92 -9.76 -14.03 14.95
C GLN A 92 -10.49 -14.00 16.30
N GLU A 93 -11.07 -15.12 16.73
CA GLU A 93 -11.78 -15.17 18.01
C GLU A 93 -10.85 -15.04 19.21
N LEU A 94 -9.66 -15.64 19.12
CA LEU A 94 -8.66 -15.58 20.19
C LEU A 94 -7.90 -14.26 20.17
N CYS A 95 -7.46 -13.80 18.98
CA CYS A 95 -6.58 -12.64 18.82
C CYS A 95 -7.33 -11.31 18.76
N LYS A 96 -8.66 -11.35 18.58
CA LYS A 96 -9.53 -10.19 18.35
C LYS A 96 -9.17 -9.38 17.09
N SER A 97 -8.62 -10.07 16.09
CA SER A 97 -8.14 -9.50 14.84
C SER A 97 -9.09 -9.63 13.66
N SER A 98 -8.82 -8.86 12.61
CA SER A 98 -9.50 -8.95 11.32
C SER A 98 -8.49 -9.22 10.21
N PHE A 99 -8.90 -9.91 9.15
CA PHE A 99 -8.07 -10.11 7.96
C PHE A 99 -8.09 -8.87 7.08
N LEU A 100 -6.94 -8.23 6.93
CA LEU A 100 -6.80 -6.98 6.20
C LEU A 100 -5.98 -7.20 4.92
N ILE A 101 -6.47 -6.59 3.85
CA ILE A 101 -5.66 -6.29 2.67
C ILE A 101 -5.25 -4.83 2.80
N GLU A 102 -3.98 -4.58 3.07
CA GLU A 102 -3.45 -3.22 3.06
C GLU A 102 -3.07 -2.83 1.64
N GLU A 103 -3.69 -1.75 1.16
CA GLU A 103 -3.48 -1.21 -0.18
C GLU A 103 -2.11 -0.53 -0.33
N LEU A 104 -1.70 -0.39 -1.58
CA LEU A 104 -0.60 0.47 -1.97
C LEU A 104 -0.82 1.94 -1.55
N PRO A 105 0.27 2.67 -1.22
CA PRO A 105 0.19 4.12 -1.10
C PRO A 105 -0.11 4.76 -2.46
N LEU A 106 -0.82 5.89 -2.48
CA LEU A 106 -1.15 6.61 -3.73
C LEU A 106 0.08 7.05 -4.52
N ALA A 107 1.24 7.16 -3.85
CA ALA A 107 2.51 7.50 -4.47
C ALA A 107 3.05 6.42 -5.43
N ILE A 108 2.56 5.18 -5.38
CA ILE A 108 2.93 4.09 -6.29
C ILE A 108 1.70 3.57 -7.08
N PRO A 109 1.23 4.32 -8.10
CA PRO A 109 0.05 3.93 -8.86
C PRO A 109 0.27 2.61 -9.59
N ASN A 110 -0.46 1.56 -9.18
CA ASN A 110 -0.37 0.24 -9.78
C ASN A 110 -1.63 -0.60 -9.51
N TYR A 111 -1.88 -1.60 -10.35
CA TYR A 111 -3.02 -2.53 -10.31
C TYR A 111 -2.95 -3.61 -9.20
N ALA A 112 -1.86 -3.67 -8.43
CA ALA A 112 -1.58 -4.80 -7.54
C ALA A 112 -2.62 -4.94 -6.41
N SER A 113 -3.11 -3.83 -5.83
CA SER A 113 -4.16 -3.87 -4.80
C SER A 113 -5.46 -4.41 -5.38
N GLU A 114 -5.87 -3.91 -6.54
CA GLU A 114 -7.16 -4.22 -7.19
C GLU A 114 -7.25 -5.71 -7.53
N LEU A 115 -6.15 -6.26 -8.08
CA LEU A 115 -6.06 -7.70 -8.33
C LEU A 115 -6.19 -8.50 -7.04
N LEU A 116 -5.50 -8.09 -5.98
CA LEU A 116 -5.50 -8.82 -4.71
C LEU A 116 -6.88 -8.83 -4.05
N ILE A 117 -7.56 -7.68 -4.06
CA ILE A 117 -8.94 -7.51 -3.58
C ILE A 117 -9.87 -8.42 -4.40
N ARG A 118 -9.76 -8.39 -5.73
CA ARG A 118 -10.60 -9.21 -6.61
C ARG A 118 -10.40 -10.71 -6.40
N ILE A 119 -9.16 -11.15 -6.19
CA ILE A 119 -8.84 -12.54 -5.86
C ILE A 119 -9.48 -12.96 -4.54
N ARG A 120 -9.46 -12.09 -3.51
CA ARG A 120 -10.12 -12.37 -2.22
C ARG A 120 -11.64 -12.49 -2.36
N GLU A 121 -12.26 -11.61 -3.14
CA GLU A 121 -13.71 -11.69 -3.41
C GLU A 121 -14.09 -13.00 -4.10
N PHE A 122 -13.28 -13.42 -5.09
CA PHE A 122 -13.54 -14.64 -5.84
C PHE A 122 -13.30 -15.92 -5.02
N LEU A 123 -12.19 -15.99 -4.30
CA LEU A 123 -11.77 -17.22 -3.61
C LEU A 123 -12.41 -17.42 -2.24
N ILE A 124 -12.85 -16.34 -1.60
CA ILE A 124 -13.50 -16.41 -0.29
C ILE A 124 -14.90 -15.81 -0.41
N PRO A 125 -15.81 -16.52 -1.10
CA PRO A 125 -17.19 -16.06 -1.23
C PRO A 125 -17.88 -16.07 0.12
N GLU A 126 -18.86 -15.20 0.23
CA GLU A 126 -19.75 -15.17 1.38
C GLU A 126 -20.58 -16.45 1.48
N VAL A 127 -21.01 -16.76 2.70
CA VAL A 127 -21.91 -17.88 2.93
C VAL A 127 -23.32 -17.47 2.56
N LYS A 128 -23.99 -18.31 1.78
CA LYS A 128 -25.35 -18.04 1.33
C LYS A 128 -26.34 -18.09 2.50
N THR A 129 -27.41 -17.32 2.39
CA THR A 129 -28.55 -17.41 3.32
C THR A 129 -29.24 -18.76 3.21
N HIS A 130 -30.14 -19.06 4.15
CA HIS A 130 -30.93 -20.28 4.13
C HIS A 130 -31.68 -20.48 2.81
N SER A 131 -32.21 -19.39 2.21
CA SER A 131 -32.89 -19.40 0.91
C SER A 131 -31.94 -19.44 -0.29
N GLN A 132 -30.63 -19.57 -0.07
CA GLN A 132 -29.57 -19.50 -1.08
C GLN A 132 -29.48 -18.16 -1.83
N MET A 133 -30.14 -17.11 -1.32
CA MET A 133 -30.13 -15.75 -1.88
C MET A 133 -29.12 -14.86 -1.15
N GLY A 134 -28.30 -14.12 -1.89
CA GLY A 134 -27.26 -13.25 -1.30
C GLY A 134 -26.20 -14.02 -0.50
N GLY A 135 -25.35 -13.26 0.19
CA GLY A 135 -24.28 -13.79 1.03
C GLY A 135 -24.08 -12.96 2.29
N TYR A 136 -23.44 -13.55 3.30
CA TYR A 136 -22.87 -12.85 4.45
C TYR A 136 -21.53 -13.46 4.86
N ALA A 137 -20.66 -12.66 5.46
CA ALA A 137 -19.32 -13.07 5.85
C ALA A 137 -19.31 -13.83 7.20
N LEU A 138 -18.62 -14.97 7.25
CA LEU A 138 -18.37 -15.71 8.49
C LEU A 138 -17.04 -15.36 9.18
N PHE A 139 -16.26 -14.45 8.60
CA PHE A 139 -15.00 -14.00 9.17
C PHE A 139 -14.86 -12.49 8.96
N ARG A 140 -14.09 -11.85 9.84
CA ARG A 140 -13.86 -10.41 9.78
C ARG A 140 -12.81 -10.12 8.73
N TYR A 141 -13.13 -9.24 7.79
CA TYR A 141 -12.18 -8.76 6.81
C TYR A 141 -12.44 -7.31 6.44
N ALA A 142 -11.40 -6.63 5.98
CA ALA A 142 -11.52 -5.30 5.39
C ALA A 142 -10.37 -5.04 4.40
N VAL A 143 -10.57 -4.06 3.54
CA VAL A 143 -9.48 -3.40 2.81
C VAL A 143 -9.10 -2.17 3.62
N SER A 144 -7.82 -2.01 3.94
CA SER A 144 -7.30 -0.89 4.73
C SER A 144 -6.39 -0.01 3.89
N PRO A 145 -6.38 1.32 4.14
CA PRO A 145 -5.42 2.21 3.51
C PRO A 145 -3.99 1.85 3.95
N PHE A 146 -3.01 2.33 3.18
CA PHE A 146 -1.60 2.20 3.53
C PHE A 146 -1.31 2.75 4.93
N SER A 147 -0.66 1.93 5.75
CA SER A 147 -0.34 2.19 7.15
C SER A 147 1.14 1.90 7.49
N GLY A 148 1.83 1.17 6.61
CA GLY A 148 3.22 0.76 6.81
C GLY A 148 3.34 -0.37 7.84
N GLY A 149 4.52 -0.51 8.45
CA GLY A 149 4.69 -1.42 9.58
C GLY A 149 5.17 -2.83 9.28
N SER A 150 5.30 -3.23 8.00
CA SER A 150 5.99 -4.46 7.57
C SER A 150 6.83 -4.21 6.31
N ASP A 151 7.56 -5.20 5.79
CA ASP A 151 8.52 -5.04 4.67
C ASP A 151 7.94 -4.41 3.38
N HIS A 152 6.60 -4.47 3.21
CA HIS A 152 5.89 -3.93 2.05
C HIS A 152 6.13 -2.44 1.84
N TYR A 153 6.29 -1.65 2.91
CA TYR A 153 6.49 -0.21 2.77
C TYR A 153 7.81 0.11 2.07
N ILE A 154 8.87 -0.67 2.29
CA ILE A 154 10.16 -0.47 1.63
C ILE A 154 10.05 -0.79 0.14
N LEU A 155 9.37 -1.89 -0.18
CA LEU A 155 9.18 -2.32 -1.57
C LEU A 155 8.33 -1.30 -2.35
N SER A 156 7.27 -0.81 -1.71
CA SER A 156 6.30 0.15 -2.28
C SER A 156 6.80 1.59 -2.35
N ASP A 157 8.02 1.90 -1.88
CA ASP A 157 8.63 3.20 -2.09
C ASP A 157 8.78 3.49 -3.60
N PRO A 158 8.33 4.65 -4.12
CA PRO A 158 8.42 4.96 -5.55
C PRO A 158 9.84 4.94 -6.13
N LYS A 159 10.88 5.15 -5.32
CA LYS A 159 12.28 5.00 -5.75
C LYS A 159 12.76 3.55 -5.82
N VAL A 160 12.11 2.64 -5.09
CA VAL A 160 12.31 1.19 -5.22
C VAL A 160 11.45 0.66 -6.37
N GLY A 161 10.18 1.06 -6.41
CA GLY A 161 9.27 0.86 -7.54
C GLY A 161 8.67 -0.53 -7.64
N ILE A 162 8.57 -1.27 -6.52
CA ILE A 162 7.93 -2.59 -6.47
C ILE A 162 6.56 -2.44 -5.79
N PRO A 163 5.45 -2.41 -6.54
CA PRO A 163 4.12 -2.31 -5.94
C PRO A 163 3.84 -3.56 -5.11
N CYS A 164 3.81 -3.42 -3.78
CA CYS A 164 3.68 -4.51 -2.83
C CYS A 164 2.56 -4.20 -1.83
N PRO A 165 1.32 -4.67 -2.05
CA PRO A 165 0.31 -4.72 -1.00
C PRO A 165 0.69 -5.75 0.07
N MET A 166 -0.01 -5.73 1.20
CA MET A 166 0.20 -6.65 2.31
C MET A 166 -1.09 -7.39 2.68
N LEU A 167 -0.93 -8.67 2.99
CA LEU A 167 -1.91 -9.46 3.73
C LEU A 167 -1.50 -9.48 5.19
N VAL A 168 -2.39 -9.04 6.08
CA VAL A 168 -2.14 -8.98 7.51
C VAL A 168 -3.38 -9.34 8.31
N GLN A 169 -3.21 -9.76 9.56
CA GLN A 169 -4.31 -9.76 10.52
C GLN A 169 -4.01 -8.82 11.70
N TRP A 170 -4.90 -7.86 11.92
CA TRP A 170 -4.74 -6.77 12.89
C TRP A 170 -6.10 -6.29 13.41
N PRO A 171 -6.20 -5.71 14.63
CA PRO A 171 -5.20 -5.72 15.71
C PRO A 171 -5.04 -7.11 16.35
N ASP A 172 -3.92 -7.35 17.02
CA ASP A 172 -3.69 -8.58 17.77
C ASP A 172 -3.33 -8.28 19.22
N ILE A 173 -4.14 -8.78 20.15
CA ILE A 173 -3.93 -8.56 21.59
C ILE A 173 -2.69 -9.29 22.13
N TYR A 174 -2.12 -10.25 21.39
CA TYR A 174 -0.91 -10.99 21.76
C TYR A 174 0.33 -10.52 21.02
N TYR A 175 0.22 -9.49 20.17
CA TYR A 175 1.32 -8.91 19.40
C TYR A 175 2.52 -8.59 20.29
N HIS A 176 3.71 -9.08 19.91
CA HIS A 176 4.97 -8.90 20.65
C HIS A 176 4.92 -9.35 22.13
N THR A 177 4.15 -10.39 22.43
CA THR A 177 4.10 -10.99 23.78
C THR A 177 4.49 -12.48 23.74
N SER A 178 4.87 -13.02 24.90
CA SER A 178 5.09 -14.46 25.07
C SER A 178 3.83 -15.32 24.88
N LEU A 179 2.66 -14.70 24.65
CA LEU A 179 1.40 -15.39 24.39
C LEU A 179 1.09 -15.57 22.90
N ASP A 180 1.93 -15.06 22.00
CA ASP A 180 1.85 -15.36 20.56
C ASP A 180 2.33 -16.79 20.26
N THR A 181 1.48 -17.75 20.63
CA THR A 181 1.77 -19.19 20.57
C THR A 181 0.96 -19.88 19.47
N LEU A 182 1.34 -21.12 19.12
CA LEU A 182 0.75 -21.86 18.00
C LEU A 182 -0.76 -22.08 18.15
N GLU A 183 -1.30 -22.12 19.38
CA GLU A 183 -2.74 -22.23 19.65
C GLU A 183 -3.53 -21.01 19.11
N LYS A 184 -2.86 -19.88 18.86
CA LYS A 184 -3.46 -18.67 18.30
C LYS A 184 -3.43 -18.69 16.78
N VAL A 185 -2.83 -19.71 16.17
CA VAL A 185 -2.78 -19.89 14.72
C VAL A 185 -3.95 -20.74 14.25
N CYS A 186 -4.70 -20.22 13.27
CA CYS A 186 -5.85 -20.84 12.64
C CYS A 186 -5.48 -21.44 11.27
N PRO A 187 -5.58 -22.76 11.09
CA PRO A 187 -5.32 -23.40 9.79
C PRO A 187 -6.23 -22.90 8.66
N LYS A 188 -7.47 -22.48 8.95
CA LYS A 188 -8.38 -21.91 7.94
C LYS A 188 -7.87 -20.56 7.43
N SER A 189 -7.38 -19.70 8.33
CA SER A 189 -6.77 -18.42 7.96
C SER A 189 -5.55 -18.63 7.07
N LEU A 190 -4.66 -19.55 7.44
CA LEU A 190 -3.49 -19.92 6.63
C LEU A 190 -3.87 -20.46 5.25
N LYS A 191 -4.93 -21.29 5.17
CA LYS A 191 -5.44 -21.82 3.90
C LYS A 191 -5.94 -20.69 2.99
N TRP A 192 -6.71 -19.75 3.53
CA TRP A 192 -7.20 -18.59 2.78
C TRP A 192 -6.06 -17.75 2.24
N VAL A 193 -5.15 -17.33 3.11
CA VAL A 193 -4.02 -16.48 2.72
C VAL A 193 -3.08 -17.19 1.77
N GLY A 194 -2.80 -18.48 1.99
CA GLY A 194 -1.98 -19.27 1.09
C GLY A 194 -2.60 -19.40 -0.30
N THR A 195 -3.92 -19.62 -0.37
CA THR A 195 -4.62 -19.73 -1.67
C THR A 195 -4.65 -18.40 -2.41
N ILE A 196 -4.93 -17.28 -1.71
CA ILE A 196 -4.87 -15.94 -2.29
C ILE A 196 -3.46 -15.65 -2.80
N SER A 197 -2.44 -15.89 -1.98
CA SER A 197 -1.04 -15.57 -2.31
C SER A 197 -0.53 -16.39 -3.50
N ALA A 198 -0.85 -17.69 -3.54
CA ALA A 198 -0.51 -18.55 -4.66
C ALA A 198 -1.20 -18.10 -5.95
N THR A 199 -2.49 -17.73 -5.87
CA THR A 199 -3.28 -17.26 -7.01
C THR A 199 -2.77 -15.93 -7.54
N TYR A 200 -2.51 -14.96 -6.64
CA TYR A 200 -1.96 -13.65 -6.98
C TYR A 200 -0.63 -13.78 -7.73
N ALA A 201 0.31 -14.53 -7.14
CA ALA A 201 1.63 -14.72 -7.73
C ALA A 201 1.58 -15.46 -9.06
N TYR A 202 0.78 -16.52 -9.15
CA TYR A 202 0.68 -17.32 -10.36
C TYR A 202 -0.03 -16.56 -11.48
N PHE A 203 -1.14 -15.86 -11.19
CA PHE A 203 -1.86 -15.02 -12.14
C PHE A 203 -0.90 -14.03 -12.81
N LEU A 204 -0.17 -13.23 -12.03
CA LEU A 204 0.80 -12.28 -12.57
C LEU A 204 1.95 -12.95 -13.31
N ALA A 205 2.34 -14.15 -12.89
CA ALA A 205 3.41 -14.91 -13.52
C ALA A 205 3.03 -15.51 -14.88
N VAL A 206 1.74 -15.69 -15.16
CA VAL A 206 1.22 -16.17 -16.45
C VAL A 206 0.55 -15.09 -17.29
N ALA A 207 0.09 -13.99 -16.68
CA ALA A 207 -0.72 -12.96 -17.32
C ALA A 207 -0.10 -12.45 -18.63
N GLN A 208 -0.91 -12.46 -19.69
CA GLN A 208 -0.57 -11.94 -21.01
C GLN A 208 -1.61 -10.88 -21.40
N LYS A 209 -2.03 -10.86 -22.66
CA LYS A 209 -2.90 -9.83 -23.21
C LYS A 209 -4.30 -9.92 -22.62
N GLU A 210 -4.83 -11.12 -22.52
CA GLU A 210 -6.19 -11.40 -22.05
C GLU A 210 -6.36 -11.03 -20.58
N GLU A 211 -5.43 -11.47 -19.73
CA GLU A 211 -5.45 -11.12 -18.30
C GLU A 211 -5.21 -9.62 -18.07
N ALA A 212 -4.33 -9.00 -18.87
CA ALA A 212 -4.10 -7.55 -18.81
C ALA A 212 -5.36 -6.76 -19.21
N GLN A 213 -6.07 -7.20 -20.25
CA GLN A 213 -7.33 -6.57 -20.66
C GLN A 213 -8.40 -6.71 -19.58
N TRP A 214 -8.58 -7.91 -19.04
CA TRP A 214 -9.53 -8.17 -17.96
C TRP A 214 -9.23 -7.30 -16.72
N LEU A 215 -7.96 -7.24 -16.31
CA LEU A 215 -7.55 -6.44 -15.15
C LEU A 215 -7.75 -4.93 -15.38
N SER A 216 -7.68 -4.46 -16.62
CA SER A 216 -7.96 -3.06 -16.96
C SER A 216 -9.43 -2.71 -16.68
N TYR A 217 -10.36 -3.58 -17.08
CA TYR A 217 -11.79 -3.40 -16.77
C TYR A 217 -12.08 -3.50 -15.27
N GLU A 218 -11.44 -4.44 -14.57
CA GLU A 218 -11.57 -4.60 -13.12
C GLU A 218 -11.11 -3.34 -12.38
N LEU A 219 -9.95 -2.77 -12.76
CA LEU A 219 -9.43 -1.54 -12.17
C LEU A 219 -10.40 -0.37 -12.35
N VAL A 220 -10.94 -0.17 -13.55
CA VAL A 220 -11.91 0.90 -13.83
C VAL A 220 -13.23 0.68 -13.09
N SER A 221 -13.71 -0.56 -12.99
CA SER A 221 -14.91 -0.90 -12.23
C SER A 221 -14.76 -0.56 -10.73
N GLN A 222 -13.64 -0.95 -10.12
CA GLN A 222 -13.35 -0.63 -8.71
C GLN A 222 -13.19 0.88 -8.50
N PHE A 223 -12.55 1.58 -9.46
CA PHE A 223 -12.43 3.04 -9.40
C PHE A 223 -13.80 3.73 -9.41
N LYS A 224 -14.71 3.36 -10.33
CA LYS A 224 -16.07 3.91 -10.37
C LYS A 224 -16.81 3.72 -9.05
N ASN A 225 -16.74 2.53 -8.46
CA ASN A 225 -17.36 2.24 -7.16
C ASN A 225 -16.78 3.16 -6.07
N THR A 226 -15.46 3.39 -6.09
CA THR A 226 -14.78 4.30 -5.17
C THR A 226 -15.27 5.74 -5.35
N VAL A 227 -15.37 6.23 -6.60
CA VAL A 227 -15.88 7.57 -6.91
C VAL A 227 -17.31 7.74 -6.41
N ILE A 228 -18.19 6.79 -6.72
CA ILE A 228 -19.60 6.82 -6.29
C ILE A 228 -19.70 6.90 -4.76
N LYS A 229 -18.93 6.07 -4.05
CA LYS A 229 -18.92 6.05 -2.59
C LYS A 229 -18.41 7.37 -2.00
N LEU A 230 -17.27 7.88 -2.47
CA LEU A 230 -16.71 9.16 -2.00
C LEU A 230 -17.65 10.35 -2.23
N VAL A 231 -18.31 10.38 -3.40
CA VAL A 231 -19.32 11.39 -3.73
C VAL A 231 -20.52 11.28 -2.78
N GLN A 232 -21.02 10.07 -2.52
CA GLN A 232 -22.12 9.86 -1.60
C GLN A 232 -21.76 10.26 -0.16
N ASP A 233 -20.56 9.92 0.31
CA ASP A 233 -20.08 10.29 1.65
C ASP A 233 -19.97 11.82 1.79
N ALA A 234 -19.48 12.51 0.76
CA ALA A 234 -19.42 13.97 0.74
C ALA A 234 -20.82 14.62 0.77
N ILE A 235 -21.77 14.07 -0.01
CA ILE A 235 -23.18 14.51 -0.01
C ILE A 235 -23.86 14.22 1.34
N THR A 236 -23.47 13.18 2.05
CA THR A 236 -24.02 12.86 3.37
C THR A 236 -23.52 13.86 4.43
N ASN A 237 -22.22 14.19 4.43
CA ASN A 237 -21.62 15.10 5.41
C ASN A 237 -21.95 16.58 5.16
N LYS A 238 -22.10 16.99 3.90
CA LYS A 238 -22.54 18.34 3.46
C LYS A 238 -21.72 19.53 3.96
N THR A 239 -20.46 19.34 4.37
CA THR A 239 -19.60 20.46 4.76
C THR A 239 -18.77 20.99 3.60
N PRO A 240 -18.50 22.31 3.52
CA PRO A 240 -17.63 22.90 2.50
C PRO A 240 -16.25 22.24 2.41
N GLU A 241 -15.65 21.92 3.55
CA GLU A 241 -14.33 21.29 3.67
C GLU A 241 -14.35 19.88 3.10
N THR A 242 -15.39 19.10 3.43
CA THR A 242 -15.54 17.72 2.91
C THR A 242 -15.67 17.73 1.39
N ILE A 243 -16.43 18.66 0.81
CA ILE A 243 -16.60 18.76 -0.64
C ILE A 243 -15.28 19.14 -1.32
N LEU A 244 -14.57 20.14 -0.78
CA LEU A 244 -13.29 20.57 -1.34
C LEU A 244 -12.24 19.44 -1.25
N HIS A 245 -12.17 18.76 -0.10
CA HIS A 245 -11.31 17.60 0.10
C HIS A 245 -11.66 16.48 -0.89
N THR A 246 -12.93 16.13 -1.04
CA THR A 246 -13.37 15.08 -1.98
C THR A 246 -13.04 15.44 -3.42
N LYS A 247 -13.25 16.69 -3.87
CA LYS A 247 -12.83 17.12 -5.21
C LYS A 247 -11.34 16.93 -5.45
N ARG A 248 -10.51 17.38 -4.50
CA ARG A 248 -9.04 17.21 -4.54
C ARG A 248 -8.65 15.73 -4.57
N LYS A 249 -9.33 14.89 -3.76
CA LYS A 249 -9.11 13.46 -3.69
C LYS A 249 -9.50 12.75 -4.99
N LEU A 250 -10.64 13.09 -5.59
CA LEU A 250 -11.08 12.53 -6.87
C LEU A 250 -10.10 12.88 -8.00
N ALA A 251 -9.61 14.13 -8.05
CA ALA A 251 -8.60 14.54 -9.02
C ALA A 251 -7.29 13.74 -8.87
N LEU A 252 -6.80 13.59 -7.63
CA LEU A 252 -5.61 12.78 -7.36
C LEU A 252 -5.82 11.31 -7.72
N LEU A 253 -6.96 10.72 -7.33
CA LEU A 253 -7.28 9.33 -7.63
C LEU A 253 -7.38 9.09 -9.14
N LEU A 254 -8.01 9.99 -9.89
CA LEU A 254 -8.07 9.91 -11.35
C LEU A 254 -6.67 9.90 -11.97
N GLU A 255 -5.77 10.79 -11.53
CA GLU A 255 -4.39 10.80 -11.98
C GLU A 255 -3.67 9.48 -11.66
N GLN A 256 -3.79 8.99 -10.42
CA GLN A 256 -3.11 7.76 -10.01
C GLN A 256 -3.70 6.51 -10.67
N LYS A 257 -5.01 6.44 -10.88
CA LYS A 257 -5.66 5.27 -11.51
C LYS A 257 -5.40 5.24 -13.01
N THR A 258 -5.29 6.39 -13.68
CA THR A 258 -4.78 6.46 -15.07
C THR A 258 -3.36 5.90 -15.16
N LYS A 259 -2.45 6.29 -14.26
CA LYS A 259 -1.10 5.71 -14.20
C LYS A 259 -1.10 4.21 -13.86
N ALA A 260 -2.02 3.77 -13.00
CA ALA A 260 -2.18 2.36 -12.66
C ALA A 260 -2.66 1.54 -13.88
N LEU A 261 -3.60 2.07 -14.67
CA LEU A 261 -4.05 1.49 -15.94
C LEU A 261 -2.89 1.39 -16.95
N GLU A 262 -2.04 2.42 -17.05
CA GLU A 262 -0.82 2.34 -17.87
C GLU A 262 0.15 1.27 -17.38
N SER A 263 0.26 1.07 -16.07
CA SER A 263 1.17 0.08 -15.50
C SER A 263 0.80 -1.37 -15.89
N ILE A 264 -0.47 -1.63 -16.23
CA ILE A 264 -0.96 -2.94 -16.71
C ILE A 264 -0.29 -3.33 -18.04
N LYS A 265 0.17 -2.38 -18.86
CA LYS A 265 0.92 -2.64 -20.10
C LYS A 265 2.17 -3.52 -19.88
N LYS A 266 2.70 -3.58 -18.65
CA LYS A 266 3.81 -4.47 -18.28
C LYS A 266 3.42 -5.96 -18.28
N LEU A 267 2.13 -6.27 -18.18
CA LEU A 267 1.58 -7.64 -18.22
C LEU A 267 1.35 -8.15 -19.64
N GLY A 268 0.87 -7.29 -20.54
CA GLY A 268 0.63 -7.63 -21.94
C GLY A 268 0.37 -6.39 -22.79
N ASN A 269 0.53 -6.51 -24.12
CA ASN A 269 0.29 -5.42 -25.05
C ASN A 269 -1.22 -5.19 -25.28
N ILE A 270 -1.79 -4.24 -24.53
CA ILE A 270 -3.19 -3.83 -24.61
C ILE A 270 -3.29 -2.43 -25.23
N GLN A 271 -3.37 -2.36 -26.56
CA GLN A 271 -3.53 -1.08 -27.28
C GLN A 271 -5.00 -0.69 -27.47
N ALA A 272 -5.92 -1.66 -27.53
CA ALA A 272 -7.33 -1.39 -27.79
C ALA A 272 -8.10 -1.07 -26.49
N GLY A 273 -8.91 -0.01 -26.50
CA GLY A 273 -9.86 0.33 -25.44
C GLY A 273 -9.30 0.98 -24.18
N GLN A 274 -7.97 1.17 -24.05
CA GLN A 274 -7.41 1.85 -22.88
C GLN A 274 -7.78 3.33 -22.81
N GLU A 275 -7.86 3.98 -23.98
CA GLU A 275 -8.29 5.36 -24.06
C GLU A 275 -9.77 5.51 -23.69
N ASP A 276 -10.62 4.61 -24.19
CA ASP A 276 -12.04 4.56 -23.82
C ASP A 276 -12.21 4.36 -22.30
N LEU A 277 -11.41 3.47 -21.70
CA LEU A 277 -11.37 3.26 -20.26
C LEU A 277 -10.91 4.50 -19.48
N ARG A 278 -9.96 5.28 -20.01
CA ARG A 278 -9.53 6.55 -19.42
C ARG A 278 -10.65 7.58 -19.47
N ILE A 279 -11.31 7.74 -20.61
CA ILE A 279 -12.45 8.63 -20.80
C ILE A 279 -13.58 8.25 -19.82
N GLU A 280 -13.86 6.95 -19.68
CA GLU A 280 -14.89 6.47 -18.75
C GLU A 280 -14.58 6.80 -17.28
N MET A 281 -13.29 6.79 -16.88
CA MET A 281 -12.86 7.25 -15.56
C MET A 281 -13.02 8.77 -15.39
N GLU A 282 -12.77 9.55 -16.44
CA GLU A 282 -12.95 11.01 -16.42
C GLU A 282 -14.43 11.37 -16.28
N GLU A 283 -15.29 10.76 -17.09
CA GLU A 283 -16.74 10.99 -17.08
C GLU A 283 -17.36 10.70 -15.72
N VAL A 284 -17.00 9.59 -15.05
CA VAL A 284 -17.58 9.27 -13.73
C VAL A 284 -17.18 10.29 -12.66
N VAL A 285 -15.95 10.82 -12.73
CA VAL A 285 -15.48 11.86 -11.82
C VAL A 285 -16.20 13.18 -12.09
N GLU A 286 -16.31 13.58 -13.35
CA GLU A 286 -17.02 14.80 -13.75
C GLU A 286 -18.49 14.76 -13.32
N GLN A 287 -19.18 13.65 -13.58
CA GLN A 287 -20.57 13.45 -13.16
C GLN A 287 -20.71 13.48 -11.63
N GLY A 288 -19.76 12.85 -10.91
CA GLY A 288 -19.69 12.87 -9.46
C GLY A 288 -19.55 14.28 -8.89
N ILE A 289 -18.62 15.06 -9.43
CA ILE A 289 -18.38 16.46 -9.04
C ILE A 289 -19.61 17.32 -9.33
N ALA A 290 -20.18 17.22 -10.53
CA ALA A 290 -21.38 17.97 -10.91
C ALA A 290 -22.56 17.66 -9.99
N ARG A 291 -22.70 16.39 -9.55
CA ARG A 291 -23.73 16.00 -8.58
C ARG A 291 -23.51 16.64 -7.21
N MET A 292 -22.27 16.65 -6.70
CA MET A 292 -21.94 17.29 -5.42
C MET A 292 -22.23 18.80 -5.45
N GLU A 293 -21.85 19.47 -6.54
CA GLU A 293 -22.03 20.93 -6.71
C GLU A 293 -23.49 21.35 -6.83
N LYS A 294 -24.37 20.51 -7.39
CA LYS A 294 -25.81 20.79 -7.45
C LYS A 294 -26.47 20.79 -6.07
N ILE A 295 -25.98 19.96 -5.16
CA ILE A 295 -26.60 19.73 -3.85
C ILE A 295 -26.05 20.67 -2.79
N CYS A 296 -24.81 21.12 -2.94
CA CYS A 296 -24.09 21.86 -1.91
C CYS A 296 -23.80 23.31 -2.33
N PRO A 297 -23.85 24.27 -1.39
CA PRO A 297 -23.56 25.68 -1.70
C PRO A 297 -22.12 25.87 -2.20
N ARG A 298 -21.90 26.90 -3.03
CA ARG A 298 -20.57 27.27 -3.53
C ARG A 298 -19.64 27.55 -2.35
N VAL A 299 -18.52 26.84 -2.32
CA VAL A 299 -17.51 26.94 -1.28
C VAL A 299 -16.49 28.01 -1.64
N SER A 300 -16.31 29.01 -0.78
CA SER A 300 -15.15 29.89 -0.77
C SER A 300 -14.00 29.21 -0.01
N GLN A 301 -12.75 29.51 -0.42
CA GLN A 301 -11.53 28.93 0.17
C GLN A 301 -11.51 29.04 1.70
N LEU A 302 -11.22 27.93 2.36
CA LEU A 302 -10.88 27.87 3.78
C LEU A 302 -9.41 27.47 3.93
N SER A 303 -8.59 28.42 4.37
CA SER A 303 -7.59 28.24 5.45
C SER A 303 -6.80 29.53 5.63
N GLN A 304 -6.57 29.92 6.89
CA GLN A 304 -5.51 30.87 7.23
C GLN A 304 -4.16 30.19 7.03
N GLU A 305 -3.25 30.83 6.31
CA GLU A 305 -1.88 30.35 6.17
C GLU A 305 -1.14 30.45 7.52
N ASP A 306 -0.87 29.30 8.11
CA ASP A 306 0.02 29.18 9.26
C ASP A 306 1.50 29.42 8.85
N GLN A 307 2.34 29.82 9.79
CA GLN A 307 3.78 30.05 9.59
C GLN A 307 4.49 28.83 9.00
N TRP A 308 4.08 27.61 9.41
CA TRP A 308 4.66 26.37 8.91
C TRP A 308 4.35 26.15 7.43
N GLU A 309 3.20 26.61 6.95
CA GLU A 309 2.81 26.51 5.54
C GLU A 309 3.69 27.39 4.66
N LYS A 310 3.98 28.62 5.13
CA LYS A 310 4.89 29.54 4.44
C LYS A 310 6.33 29.00 4.39
N ILE A 311 6.75 28.30 5.44
CA ILE A 311 8.05 27.60 5.46
C ILE A 311 8.03 26.44 4.46
N ALA A 312 6.98 25.62 4.48
CA ALA A 312 6.86 24.43 3.64
C ALA A 312 6.83 24.78 2.14
N GLU A 313 6.23 25.90 1.74
CA GLU A 313 6.19 26.33 0.35
C GLU A 313 7.59 26.63 -0.23
N LYS A 314 8.50 27.12 0.62
CA LYS A 314 9.86 27.52 0.24
C LYS A 314 10.85 26.36 0.16
N ILE A 315 10.49 25.16 0.60
CA ILE A 315 11.40 24.02 0.73
C ILE A 315 11.02 22.94 -0.27
N VAL A 316 11.98 22.50 -1.09
CA VAL A 316 11.85 21.34 -1.99
C VAL A 316 12.79 20.23 -1.50
N PRO A 317 12.27 19.12 -0.93
CA PRO A 317 13.11 18.02 -0.46
C PRO A 317 13.56 17.13 -1.61
N LYS A 318 14.86 16.87 -1.67
CA LYS A 318 15.48 15.91 -2.59
C LYS A 318 16.09 14.75 -1.80
N ARG A 319 15.47 13.58 -1.90
CA ARG A 319 15.96 12.34 -1.28
C ARG A 319 17.29 11.88 -1.89
N ILE A 320 18.23 11.46 -1.06
CA ILE A 320 19.55 10.98 -1.49
C ILE A 320 19.56 9.46 -1.71
N PHE A 321 18.83 8.71 -0.88
CA PHE A 321 18.76 7.24 -0.92
C PHE A 321 17.40 6.75 -1.45
N PRO A 322 17.34 5.55 -2.06
CA PRO A 322 16.09 4.84 -2.30
C PRO A 322 15.61 4.13 -1.02
N GLY A 323 14.28 3.98 -0.88
CA GLY A 323 13.65 3.37 0.29
C GLY A 323 13.41 4.37 1.44
N PRO A 324 12.38 4.14 2.27
CA PRO A 324 12.04 5.02 3.37
C PRO A 324 13.17 5.02 4.40
N ILE A 325 13.28 6.07 5.21
CA ILE A 325 14.36 6.20 6.19
C ILE A 325 13.87 5.70 7.55
N MET A 326 14.52 4.65 8.06
CA MET A 326 14.32 4.21 9.44
C MET A 326 15.05 5.13 10.42
N LEU A 327 14.44 6.28 10.76
CA LEU A 327 15.05 7.33 11.58
C LEU A 327 15.61 6.82 12.92
N ARG A 328 14.99 5.78 13.51
CA ARG A 328 15.44 5.14 14.76
C ARG A 328 16.92 4.73 14.73
N THR A 329 17.43 4.32 13.56
CA THR A 329 18.83 3.89 13.37
C THR A 329 19.84 5.03 13.41
N TYR A 330 19.38 6.28 13.30
CA TYR A 330 20.21 7.48 13.27
C TYR A 330 20.10 8.32 14.55
N LEU A 331 19.26 7.94 15.52
CA LEU A 331 19.03 8.73 16.73
C LEU A 331 20.32 9.01 17.53
N SER A 332 21.28 8.07 17.53
CA SER A 332 22.57 8.25 18.22
C SER A 332 23.45 9.33 17.60
N LYS A 333 23.20 9.72 16.34
CA LYS A 333 23.94 10.78 15.63
C LYS A 333 23.35 12.17 15.81
N LEU A 334 22.21 12.27 16.49
CA LEU A 334 21.50 13.53 16.70
C LEU A 334 21.88 14.18 18.03
N THR A 335 21.75 15.50 18.09
CA THR A 335 21.92 16.27 19.33
C THR A 335 20.86 15.87 20.37
N LYS A 336 21.03 16.29 21.64
CA LYS A 336 20.00 16.06 22.66
C LYS A 336 18.68 16.77 22.29
N GLU A 337 18.78 18.02 21.83
CA GLU A 337 17.64 18.84 21.40
C GLU A 337 16.87 18.18 20.24
N ASP A 338 17.57 17.73 19.19
CA ASP A 338 16.93 17.07 18.05
C ASP A 338 16.21 15.77 18.47
N ARG A 339 16.81 15.00 19.40
CA ARG A 339 16.18 13.78 19.95
C ARG A 339 14.93 14.09 20.74
N GLU A 340 14.96 15.15 21.55
CA GLU A 340 13.82 15.59 22.36
C GLU A 340 12.67 16.08 21.46
N LYS A 341 12.99 16.79 20.37
CA LYS A 341 12.02 17.21 19.36
C LYS A 341 11.36 16.03 18.64
N ILE A 342 12.14 15.03 18.22
CA ILE A 342 11.60 13.79 17.64
C ILE A 342 10.68 13.07 18.64
N TYR A 343 11.09 13.03 19.91
CA TYR A 343 10.30 12.40 20.97
C TYR A 343 8.95 13.11 21.18
N GLN A 344 8.94 14.46 21.19
CA GLN A 344 7.71 15.25 21.26
C GLN A 344 6.78 14.97 20.08
N LEU A 345 7.30 15.02 18.84
CA LEU A 345 6.54 14.70 17.63
C LEU A 345 5.99 13.26 17.67
N ARG A 346 6.78 12.30 18.18
CA ARG A 346 6.34 10.92 18.36
C ARG A 346 5.22 10.79 19.38
N ASN A 347 5.24 11.55 20.47
CA ASN A 347 4.16 11.54 21.45
C ASN A 347 2.88 12.19 20.92
N GLN A 348 3.01 13.22 20.09
CA GLN A 348 1.89 13.92 19.47
C GLN A 348 1.16 13.05 18.44
N TYR A 349 1.90 12.49 17.47
CA TYR A 349 1.31 11.74 16.34
C TYR A 349 1.24 10.23 16.58
N LYS A 350 1.94 9.69 17.58
CA LYS A 350 1.91 8.28 17.99
C LYS A 350 2.13 7.33 16.80
N SER A 351 1.20 6.40 16.58
CA SER A 351 1.26 5.41 15.49
C SER A 351 1.07 6.03 14.10
N GLN A 352 0.49 7.23 13.98
CA GLN A 352 0.28 7.88 12.69
C GLN A 352 1.61 8.19 11.98
N LEU A 353 2.70 8.34 12.73
CA LEU A 353 4.04 8.55 12.16
C LEU A 353 4.47 7.45 11.19
N ASN A 354 4.02 6.21 11.43
CA ASN A 354 4.36 5.05 10.60
C ASN A 354 3.84 5.18 9.17
N ALA A 355 2.77 5.95 8.96
CA ALA A 355 2.24 6.28 7.64
C ALA A 355 2.72 7.65 7.16
N LEU A 356 2.64 8.68 8.00
CA LEU A 356 2.90 10.08 7.61
C LEU A 356 4.33 10.30 7.11
N THR A 357 5.34 9.74 7.80
CA THR A 357 6.74 9.97 7.43
C THR A 357 7.14 9.24 6.15
N PRO A 358 6.81 7.93 5.95
CA PRO A 358 7.08 7.29 4.65
C PRO A 358 6.31 7.91 3.49
N LEU A 359 5.03 8.26 3.66
CA LEU A 359 4.25 8.90 2.59
C LEU A 359 4.86 10.23 2.16
N ALA A 360 5.33 11.04 3.11
CA ALA A 360 6.02 12.29 2.80
C ALA A 360 7.33 12.03 2.01
N GLU A 361 8.07 10.97 2.34
CA GLU A 361 9.25 10.55 1.57
C GLU A 361 8.90 10.03 0.17
N TYR A 362 7.76 9.36 0.00
CA TYR A 362 7.36 8.83 -1.30
C TYR A 362 7.06 9.95 -2.30
N TRP A 363 6.46 11.04 -1.83
CA TRP A 363 6.16 12.21 -2.67
C TRP A 363 7.36 13.16 -2.87
N ALA A 364 8.47 12.98 -2.11
CA ALA A 364 9.69 13.79 -2.19
C ALA A 364 10.58 13.43 -3.40
N ASP A 365 10.16 13.87 -4.58
CA ASP A 365 10.83 13.65 -5.86
C ASP A 365 11.92 14.68 -6.21
N GLY A 366 12.18 15.65 -5.34
CA GLY A 366 13.09 16.76 -5.61
C GLY A 366 12.52 17.86 -6.50
N LYS A 367 11.22 17.85 -6.79
CA LYS A 367 10.52 18.87 -7.57
C LYS A 367 9.38 19.53 -6.79
N ARG A 368 8.62 18.74 -6.01
CA ARG A 368 7.49 19.24 -5.19
C ARG A 368 7.99 20.04 -3.99
N SER A 369 7.30 21.13 -3.64
CA SER A 369 7.51 21.77 -2.34
C SER A 369 6.98 20.89 -1.21
N LEU A 370 7.45 21.11 0.02
CA LEU A 370 6.88 20.43 1.18
C LEU A 370 5.39 20.73 1.30
N ARG A 371 4.94 21.94 0.95
CA ARG A 371 3.50 22.27 0.94
C ARG A 371 2.71 21.34 0.02
N THR A 372 3.17 21.12 -1.22
CA THR A 372 2.52 20.17 -2.13
C THR A 372 2.55 18.75 -1.58
N ILE A 373 3.66 18.32 -0.98
CA ILE A 373 3.78 16.99 -0.37
C ILE A 373 2.79 16.82 0.79
N ILE A 374 2.67 17.83 1.66
CA ILE A 374 1.73 17.84 2.79
C ILE A 374 0.29 17.76 2.27
N ASP A 375 -0.07 18.52 1.23
CA ASP A 375 -1.41 18.45 0.62
C ASP A 375 -1.72 17.03 0.09
N LEU A 376 -0.74 16.35 -0.53
CA LEU A 376 -0.90 14.97 -1.01
C LEU A 376 -1.06 13.97 0.14
N VAL A 377 -0.25 14.10 1.19
CA VAL A 377 -0.34 13.25 2.39
C VAL A 377 -1.68 13.47 3.12
N GLU A 378 -2.16 14.70 3.21
CA GLU A 378 -3.47 15.02 3.79
C GLU A 378 -4.62 14.42 2.98
N ILE A 379 -4.57 14.49 1.64
CA ILE A 379 -5.59 13.87 0.77
C ILE A 379 -5.68 12.36 0.99
N GLU A 380 -4.54 11.71 1.17
CA GLU A 380 -4.45 10.26 1.37
C GLU A 380 -4.88 9.84 2.79
N THR A 381 -4.39 10.53 3.81
CA THR A 381 -4.54 10.13 5.23
C THR A 381 -5.67 10.84 5.98
N GLY A 382 -6.14 11.98 5.47
CA GLY A 382 -7.03 12.90 6.19
C GLY A 382 -6.34 13.71 7.29
N ILE A 383 -5.01 13.60 7.43
CA ILE A 383 -4.25 14.24 8.51
C ILE A 383 -3.28 15.26 7.93
N ARG A 384 -3.43 16.52 8.35
CA ARG A 384 -2.49 17.59 8.03
C ARG A 384 -1.44 17.73 9.13
N ALA A 385 -0.19 17.39 8.82
CA ALA A 385 0.93 17.37 9.78
C ALA A 385 2.10 18.24 9.31
N THR A 386 1.85 19.54 9.09
CA THR A 386 2.79 20.48 8.46
C THR A 386 4.09 20.63 9.25
N GLU A 387 4.01 20.93 10.55
CA GLU A 387 5.19 21.06 11.43
C GLU A 387 6.01 19.77 11.44
N LEU A 388 5.36 18.63 11.65
CA LEU A 388 6.00 17.31 11.65
C LEU A 388 6.81 17.08 10.38
N ILE A 389 6.19 17.27 9.21
CA ILE A 389 6.83 16.97 7.92
C ILE A 389 8.00 17.92 7.66
N VAL A 390 7.85 19.21 7.97
CA VAL A 390 8.96 20.19 7.84
C VAL A 390 10.13 19.81 8.74
N GLU A 391 9.87 19.50 10.01
CA GLU A 391 10.90 19.14 10.97
C GLU A 391 11.56 17.81 10.66
N TYR A 392 10.78 16.83 10.22
CA TYR A 392 11.29 15.55 9.74
C TYR A 392 12.34 15.75 8.64
N PHE A 393 12.01 16.51 7.60
CA PHE A 393 12.96 16.76 6.50
C PHE A 393 14.18 17.60 6.91
N ARG A 394 14.05 18.53 7.86
CA ARG A 394 15.20 19.25 8.44
C ARG A 394 16.16 18.30 9.17
N ILE A 395 15.61 17.36 9.94
CA ILE A 395 16.40 16.31 10.60
C ILE A 395 17.10 15.43 9.56
N LEU A 396 16.39 15.03 8.51
CA LEU A 396 17.00 14.25 7.42
C LEU A 396 18.14 15.00 6.73
N GLU A 397 18.03 16.32 6.55
CA GLU A 397 19.11 17.15 6.01
C GLU A 397 20.33 17.21 6.95
N LYS A 398 20.11 17.46 8.25
CA LYS A 398 21.20 17.43 9.26
C LYS A 398 21.96 16.09 9.25
N LEU A 399 21.23 14.99 9.06
CA LEU A 399 21.78 13.63 8.96
C LEU A 399 22.39 13.31 7.59
N LYS A 400 22.33 14.23 6.63
CA LYS A 400 22.78 14.05 5.23
C LYS A 400 22.05 12.90 4.51
N LEU A 401 20.77 12.69 4.84
CA LEU A 401 19.89 11.68 4.22
C LEU A 401 18.93 12.29 3.17
N ALA A 402 18.68 13.59 3.26
CA ALA A 402 17.99 14.39 2.26
C ALA A 402 18.74 15.72 2.03
N ARG A 403 18.42 16.44 0.96
CA ARG A 403 18.83 17.84 0.74
C ARG A 403 17.59 18.71 0.64
N LEU A 404 17.59 19.89 1.27
CA LEU A 404 16.51 20.86 1.15
C LEU A 404 16.94 22.00 0.23
N ILE A 405 16.30 22.06 -0.93
CA ILE A 405 16.51 23.13 -1.90
C ILE A 405 15.57 24.26 -1.51
N LYS A 406 16.11 25.44 -1.19
CA LYS A 406 15.29 26.64 -0.97
C LYS A 406 14.89 27.22 -2.32
N LYS A 407 13.60 27.45 -2.54
CA LYS A 407 13.14 28.27 -3.67
C LYS A 407 13.52 29.72 -3.38
N GLU A 408 14.41 30.27 -4.20
CA GLU A 408 14.54 31.73 -4.32
C GLU A 408 13.32 32.21 -5.13
N PHE A 409 12.58 33.16 -4.57
CA PHE A 409 11.42 33.78 -5.21
C PHE A 409 11.83 35.09 -5.84
#